data_AF-A0A6A5A126-F1
#
_entry.id   AF-A0A6A5A126-F1
#
_cell.length_a   1.000
_cell.length_b   1.000
_cell.length_c   1.000
_cell.angle_alpha   90.00
_cell.angle_beta   90.00
_cell.angle_gamma   90.00
#
_symmetry.space_group_name_H-M   'P 1'
#
loop_
_entity.id
_entity.type
_entity.pdbx_description
1 polymer ?
#
loop_
_entity_poly.entity_id
_entity_poly.type
_entity_poly.pdbx_seq_one_letter_code
_entity_poly.pdbx_strand_id
1 'polypeptide(L)'
;QTYVAEVQARIDHNAHQEFECLWREHQRSGTPYAILTNLLSERITDLSVTIQDSSLYEQQGLRDLILDGGFPKALTALLSRDELVKRLPESYLRALFASQLASRFVYAAGLHCPEFAFYEFVQTLKN
;
A
#
# COMPACT_ATOMS: atom_id res chain seq x y z
N GLN A 1 11.46 8.18 21.21
CA GLN A 1 11.91 6.86 20.73
C GLN A 1 10.78 6.06 20.08
N THR A 2 9.53 6.13 20.58
CA THR A 2 8.36 5.42 20.04
C THR A 2 8.16 5.55 18.52
N TYR A 3 8.20 6.78 17.98
CA TYR A 3 8.06 7.00 16.53
C TYR A 3 9.10 6.24 15.69
N VAL A 4 10.36 6.20 16.14
CA VAL A 4 11.44 5.49 15.42
C VAL A 4 11.15 3.99 15.39
N ALA A 5 10.73 3.42 16.52
CA ALA A 5 10.37 2.00 16.61
C ALA A 5 9.16 1.66 15.71
N GLU A 6 8.17 2.55 15.60
CA GLU A 6 7.02 2.37 14.70
C GLU A 6 7.44 2.38 13.23
N VAL A 7 8.34 3.30 12.84
CA VAL A 7 8.87 3.36 11.47
C VAL A 7 9.66 2.09 11.15
N GLN A 8 10.51 1.62 12.07
CA GLN A 8 11.27 0.38 11.91
C GLN A 8 10.34 -0.82 11.74
N ALA A 9 9.33 -0.97 12.60
CA ALA A 9 8.35 -2.07 12.50
C ALA A 9 7.62 -2.06 11.15
N ARG A 10 7.34 -0.89 10.59
CA ARG A 10 6.71 -0.76 9.27
C ARG A 10 7.66 -1.10 8.13
N ILE A 11 8.94 -0.74 8.24
CA ILE A 11 9.97 -1.15 7.28
C ILE A 11 10.10 -2.68 7.29
N ASP A 12 10.22 -3.29 8.47
CA ASP A 12 10.35 -4.74 8.62
C ASP A 12 9.13 -5.48 8.05
N HIS A 13 7.92 -4.96 8.33
CA HIS A 13 6.69 -5.52 7.76
C HIS A 13 6.67 -5.47 6.23
N ASN A 14 6.98 -4.31 5.65
CA ASN A 14 6.99 -4.14 4.20
C ASN A 14 8.07 -5.01 3.54
N ALA A 15 9.26 -5.09 4.15
CA ALA A 15 10.36 -5.92 3.65
C ALA A 15 10.00 -7.42 3.70
N HIS A 16 9.29 -7.86 4.74
CA HIS A 16 8.79 -9.23 4.79
C HIS A 16 7.78 -9.51 3.67
N GLN A 17 6.81 -8.61 3.44
CA GLN A 17 5.84 -8.78 2.36
C GLN A 17 6.49 -8.78 0.97
N GLU A 18 7.45 -7.87 0.73
CA GLU A 18 8.19 -7.82 -0.53
C GLU A 18 9.01 -9.09 -0.73
N PHE A 19 9.71 -9.58 0.30
CA PHE A 19 10.48 -10.82 0.26
C PHE A 19 9.60 -12.02 -0.12
N GLU A 20 8.46 -12.21 0.55
CA GLU A 20 7.54 -13.31 0.26
C GLU A 20 6.99 -13.25 -1.17
N CYS A 21 6.71 -12.04 -1.67
CA CYS A 21 6.29 -11.83 -3.05
C CYS A 21 7.42 -12.20 -4.04
N LEU A 22 8.63 -11.66 -3.83
CA LEU A 22 9.81 -11.94 -4.64
C LEU A 22 10.16 -13.41 -4.67
N TRP A 23 10.10 -14.08 -3.52
CA TRP A 23 10.37 -15.50 -3.38
C TRP A 23 9.41 -16.33 -4.24
N ARG A 24 8.10 -16.07 -4.11
CA ARG A 24 7.06 -16.73 -4.88
C ARG A 24 7.21 -16.50 -6.39
N GLU A 25 7.49 -15.27 -6.80
CA GLU A 25 7.69 -14.95 -8.22
C GLU A 25 8.94 -15.61 -8.78
N HIS A 26 10.05 -15.60 -8.04
CA HIS A 26 11.27 -16.30 -8.44
C HIS A 26 11.05 -17.80 -8.60
N GLN A 27 10.35 -18.44 -7.67
CA GLN A 27 10.01 -19.87 -7.78
C GLN A 27 9.15 -20.17 -9.01
N ARG A 28 8.27 -19.24 -9.41
CA ARG A 28 7.36 -19.42 -10.54
C ARG A 28 8.02 -19.19 -11.90
N SER A 29 8.83 -18.14 -12.04
CA SER A 29 9.40 -17.72 -13.32
C SER A 29 10.88 -18.04 -13.51
N GLY A 30 11.62 -18.28 -12.43
CA GLY A 30 13.08 -18.38 -12.42
C GLY A 30 13.80 -17.04 -12.64
N THR A 31 13.09 -15.92 -12.75
CA THR A 31 13.68 -14.60 -12.99
C THR A 31 14.54 -14.16 -11.80
N PRO A 32 15.78 -13.65 -12.01
CA PRO A 32 16.63 -13.17 -10.92
C PRO A 32 15.96 -12.12 -10.02
N TYR A 33 16.21 -12.20 -8.70
CA TYR A 33 15.63 -11.28 -7.71
C TYR A 33 15.88 -9.80 -8.02
N ALA A 34 17.07 -9.46 -8.51
CA ALA A 34 17.43 -8.09 -8.87
C ALA A 34 16.52 -7.50 -9.98
N ILE A 35 16.02 -8.34 -10.88
CA ILE A 35 15.07 -7.92 -11.93
C ILE A 35 13.67 -7.84 -11.33
N LEU A 36 13.27 -8.84 -10.53
CA LEU A 36 11.94 -8.90 -9.94
C LEU A 36 11.64 -7.72 -9.01
N THR A 37 12.60 -7.27 -8.19
CA THR A 37 12.42 -6.10 -7.30
C THR A 37 12.20 -4.81 -8.09
N ASN A 38 12.90 -4.65 -9.21
CA ASN A 38 12.71 -3.49 -10.10
C ASN A 38 11.30 -3.52 -10.72
N LEU A 39 10.90 -4.67 -11.27
CA LEU A 39 9.58 -4.85 -11.86
C LEU A 39 8.45 -4.63 -10.83
N LEU A 40 8.62 -5.09 -9.59
CA LEU A 40 7.65 -4.88 -8.51
C LEU A 40 7.53 -3.39 -8.18
N SER A 41 8.66 -2.70 -8.05
CA SER A 41 8.69 -1.28 -7.73
C SER A 41 8.04 -0.43 -8.82
N GLU A 42 8.33 -0.72 -10.09
CA GLU A 42 7.68 -0.10 -11.25
C GLU A 42 6.17 -0.34 -11.21
N ARG A 43 5.75 -1.61 -11.02
CA ARG A 43 4.33 -1.97 -10.98
C ARG A 43 3.56 -1.28 -9.86
N ILE A 44 4.15 -1.19 -8.66
CA ILE A 44 3.55 -0.47 -7.52
C ILE A 44 3.41 1.02 -7.84
N THR A 45 4.43 1.62 -8.45
CA THR A 45 4.44 3.04 -8.81
C THR A 45 3.35 3.34 -9.84
N ASP A 46 3.29 2.57 -10.92
CA ASP A 46 2.30 2.74 -11.99
C ASP A 46 0.87 2.57 -11.48
N LEU A 47 0.64 1.55 -10.65
CA LEU A 47 -0.65 1.32 -10.03
C LEU A 47 -1.01 2.44 -9.05
N SER A 48 -0.04 2.97 -8.29
CA SER A 48 -0.26 4.09 -7.38
C SER A 48 -0.73 5.34 -8.13
N VAL A 49 -0.09 5.67 -9.26
CA VAL A 49 -0.51 6.81 -10.10
C VAL A 49 -1.95 6.61 -10.59
N THR A 50 -2.26 5.40 -11.07
CA THR A 50 -3.61 5.09 -11.56
C THR A 50 -4.67 5.17 -10.45
N ILE A 51 -4.36 4.70 -9.24
CA ILE A 51 -5.27 4.77 -8.09
C ILE A 51 -5.46 6.23 -7.65
N GLN A 52 -4.40 7.04 -7.66
CA GLN A 52 -4.45 8.43 -7.25
C GLN A 52 -5.46 9.27 -8.08
N ASP A 53 -5.55 8.97 -9.38
CA ASP A 53 -6.47 9.61 -10.33
C ASP A 53 -7.86 8.95 -10.38
N SER A 54 -8.06 7.83 -9.68
CA SER A 54 -9.32 7.09 -9.66
C SER A 54 -10.33 7.64 -8.65
N SER A 55 -11.59 7.22 -8.78
CA SER A 55 -12.68 7.51 -7.83
C SER A 55 -12.68 6.62 -6.57
N LEU A 56 -11.60 5.85 -6.34
CA LEU A 56 -11.48 4.96 -5.18
C LEU A 56 -11.30 5.74 -3.87
N TYR A 57 -10.66 6.91 -3.92
CA TYR A 57 -10.40 7.75 -2.75
C TYR A 57 -11.70 8.34 -2.15
N GLU A 58 -12.72 8.48 -2.97
CA GLU A 58 -14.03 9.04 -2.65
C GLU A 58 -14.89 8.02 -1.89
N GLN A 59 -14.52 6.74 -1.95
CA GLN A 59 -15.16 5.67 -1.19
C GLN A 59 -14.71 5.74 0.26
N GLN A 60 -15.45 6.50 1.08
CA GLN A 60 -15.09 6.81 2.46
C GLN A 60 -14.67 5.59 3.29
N GLY A 61 -15.41 4.48 3.24
CA GLY A 61 -15.06 3.28 4.00
C GLY A 61 -13.69 2.69 3.61
N LEU A 62 -13.37 2.67 2.31
CA LEU A 62 -12.08 2.20 1.83
C LEU A 62 -10.96 3.19 2.15
N ARG A 63 -11.20 4.49 1.93
CA ARG A 63 -10.26 5.55 2.24
C ARG A 63 -9.86 5.51 3.71
N ASP A 64 -10.85 5.45 4.59
CA ASP A 64 -10.66 5.48 6.03
C ASP A 64 -9.85 4.27 6.50
N LEU A 65 -10.18 3.06 6.02
CA LEU A 65 -9.44 1.83 6.30
C LEU A 65 -7.96 1.91 5.89
N ILE A 66 -7.69 2.42 4.69
CA ILE A 66 -6.32 2.49 4.16
C ILE A 66 -5.52 3.59 4.88
N LEU A 67 -6.14 4.75 5.15
CA LEU A 67 -5.47 5.85 5.85
C LEU A 67 -5.20 5.54 7.32
N ASP A 68 -6.08 4.80 8.01
CA ASP A 68 -5.85 4.34 9.38
C ASP A 68 -4.57 3.49 9.51
N GLY A 69 -4.29 2.66 8.51
CA GLY A 69 -3.04 1.90 8.42
C GLY A 69 -1.85 2.71 7.89
N GLY A 70 -2.08 3.91 7.34
CA GLY A 70 -1.06 4.77 6.74
C GLY A 70 -0.41 5.73 7.74
N PHE A 71 -1.17 6.20 8.74
CA PHE A 71 -0.66 7.14 9.74
C PHE A 71 0.13 6.44 10.86
N PRO A 72 1.26 7.01 11.32
CA PRO A 72 1.97 6.52 12.50
C PRO A 72 1.08 6.53 13.74
N LYS A 73 1.16 5.49 14.58
CA LYS A 73 0.34 5.38 15.81
C LYS A 73 0.67 6.49 16.80
N ALA A 74 1.93 6.91 16.86
CA ALA A 74 2.36 8.05 17.66
C ALA A 74 1.61 9.35 17.27
N LEU A 75 1.23 9.51 16.01
CA LEU A 75 0.50 10.68 15.52
C LEU A 75 -1.01 10.55 15.81
N THR A 76 -1.57 9.36 15.61
CA THR A 76 -3.00 9.11 15.88
C THR A 76 -3.33 9.10 17.37
N ALA A 77 -2.32 8.92 18.25
CA ALA A 77 -2.46 9.11 19.69
C ALA A 77 -2.61 10.58 20.11
N LEU A 78 -2.16 11.52 19.27
CA LEU A 78 -2.21 12.97 19.56
C LEU A 78 -3.40 13.66 18.86
N LEU A 79 -3.76 13.19 17.67
CA LEU A 79 -4.81 13.76 16.84
C LEU A 79 -5.66 12.64 16.27
N SER A 80 -6.98 12.82 16.24
CA SER A 80 -7.85 11.88 15.53
C SER A 80 -7.54 11.89 14.02
N ARG A 81 -7.82 10.77 13.35
CA ARG A 81 -7.70 10.68 11.88
C ARG A 81 -8.41 11.84 11.19
N ASP A 82 -9.64 12.15 11.61
CA ASP A 82 -10.45 13.18 10.96
C ASP A 82 -9.79 14.56 11.08
N GLU A 83 -9.12 14.85 12.19
CA GLU A 83 -8.33 16.07 12.35
C GLU A 83 -7.06 16.06 11.49
N LEU A 84 -6.39 14.90 11.33
CA LEU A 84 -5.25 14.76 10.44
C LEU A 84 -5.66 14.99 8.97
N VAL A 85 -6.77 14.40 8.54
CA VAL A 85 -7.31 14.53 7.19
C VAL A 85 -7.65 15.99 6.87
N LYS A 86 -8.19 16.76 7.84
CA LYS A 86 -8.44 18.20 7.65
C LYS A 86 -7.18 19.06 7.56
N ARG A 87 -6.09 18.64 8.21
CA ARG A 87 -4.83 19.41 8.30
C ARG A 87 -3.87 19.14 7.14
N LEU A 88 -3.98 17.96 6.53
CA LEU A 88 -3.09 17.53 5.47
C LEU A 88 -3.64 17.93 4.09
N PRO A 89 -2.78 18.32 3.13
CA PRO A 89 -3.20 18.56 1.77
C PRO A 89 -3.84 17.31 1.15
N GLU A 90 -4.93 17.48 0.39
CA GLU A 90 -5.60 16.36 -0.27
C GLU A 90 -4.66 15.57 -1.20
N SER A 91 -3.76 16.26 -1.91
CA SER A 91 -2.77 15.61 -2.79
C SER A 91 -1.86 14.64 -2.04
N TYR A 92 -1.46 14.99 -0.81
CA TYR A 92 -0.67 14.09 0.05
C TYR A 92 -1.49 12.90 0.50
N LEU A 93 -2.74 13.12 0.93
CA LEU A 93 -3.64 12.05 1.37
C LEU A 93 -3.94 11.06 0.25
N ARG A 94 -4.17 11.56 -0.98
CA ARG A 94 -4.36 10.71 -2.16
C ARG A 94 -3.11 9.89 -2.49
N ALA A 95 -1.93 10.50 -2.46
CA ALA A 95 -0.68 9.78 -2.70
C ALA A 95 -0.40 8.72 -1.62
N LEU A 96 -0.67 9.04 -0.34
CA LEU A 96 -0.55 8.08 0.77
C LEU A 96 -1.54 6.92 0.59
N PHE A 97 -2.81 7.23 0.32
CA PHE A 97 -3.83 6.23 0.04
C PHE A 97 -3.43 5.31 -1.13
N ALA A 98 -3.03 5.90 -2.24
CA ALA A 98 -2.69 5.18 -3.45
C ALA A 98 -1.47 4.27 -3.27
N SER A 99 -0.37 4.79 -2.68
CA SER A 99 0.84 4.01 -2.42
C SER A 99 0.58 2.83 -1.46
N GLN A 100 -0.25 3.03 -0.44
CA GLN A 100 -0.63 1.97 0.49
C GLN A 100 -1.49 0.89 -0.18
N LEU A 101 -2.49 1.29 -0.95
CA LEU A 101 -3.38 0.35 -1.60
C LEU A 101 -2.63 -0.45 -2.69
N ALA A 102 -1.82 0.22 -3.51
CA ALA A 102 -1.04 -0.40 -4.57
C ALA A 102 -0.02 -1.41 -4.02
N SER A 103 0.81 -1.00 -3.06
CA SER A 103 1.83 -1.90 -2.48
C SER A 103 1.22 -3.14 -1.84
N ARG A 104 0.16 -2.98 -1.04
CA ARG A 104 -0.55 -4.11 -0.41
C ARG A 104 -1.14 -5.07 -1.44
N PHE A 105 -1.74 -4.55 -2.51
CA PHE A 105 -2.25 -5.39 -3.59
C PHE A 105 -1.12 -6.14 -4.30
N VAL A 106 -0.07 -5.43 -4.74
CA VAL A 106 1.01 -6.05 -5.52
C VAL A 106 1.75 -7.11 -4.70
N TYR A 107 2.02 -6.87 -3.42
CA TYR A 107 2.65 -7.89 -2.56
C TYR A 107 1.75 -9.11 -2.33
N ALA A 108 0.44 -8.91 -2.23
CA ALA A 108 -0.50 -10.02 -2.08
C ALA A 108 -0.60 -10.84 -3.38
N ALA A 109 -0.74 -10.15 -4.51
CA ALA A 109 -1.21 -10.71 -5.77
C ALA A 109 -0.08 -11.05 -6.77
N GLY A 110 1.11 -10.49 -6.59
CA GLY A 110 2.28 -10.71 -7.45
C GLY A 110 2.34 -9.81 -8.69
N LEU A 111 3.32 -10.06 -9.55
CA LEU A 111 3.61 -9.25 -10.75
C LEU A 111 2.59 -9.45 -11.87
N HIS A 112 2.05 -10.66 -12.00
CA HIS A 112 1.21 -11.05 -13.14
C HIS A 112 -0.27 -11.16 -12.77
N CYS A 113 -0.77 -10.19 -12.00
CA CYS A 113 -2.15 -10.20 -11.57
C CYS A 113 -3.09 -9.52 -12.58
N PRO A 114 -4.19 -10.15 -12.99
CA PRO A 114 -5.19 -9.52 -13.85
C PRO A 114 -5.85 -8.35 -13.14
N GLU A 115 -6.29 -7.35 -13.91
CA GLU A 115 -6.96 -6.14 -13.38
C GLU A 115 -8.18 -6.47 -12.53
N PHE A 116 -8.91 -7.54 -12.87
CA PHE A 116 -10.06 -7.98 -12.10
C PHE A 116 -9.69 -8.46 -10.68
N ALA A 117 -8.49 -9.00 -10.47
CA ALA A 117 -8.03 -9.40 -9.14
C ALA A 117 -7.84 -8.18 -8.21
N PHE A 118 -7.55 -6.99 -8.77
CA PHE A 118 -7.54 -5.76 -7.97
C PHE A 118 -8.93 -5.43 -7.44
N TYR A 119 -9.97 -5.60 -8.25
CA TYR A 119 -11.34 -5.40 -7.80
C TYR A 119 -11.71 -6.38 -6.68
N GLU A 120 -11.43 -7.68 -6.85
CA GLU A 120 -11.69 -8.68 -5.81
C GLU A 120 -10.94 -8.38 -4.51
N PHE A 121 -9.66 -7.98 -4.61
CA PHE A 121 -8.87 -7.55 -3.46
C PHE A 121 -9.52 -6.38 -2.73
N VAL A 122 -9.98 -5.35 -3.44
CA VAL A 122 -10.68 -4.22 -2.83
C VAL A 122 -11.98 -4.66 -2.14
N GLN A 123 -12.71 -5.65 -2.68
CA GLN A 123 -13.89 -6.20 -2.01
C GLN A 123 -13.53 -6.96 -0.73
N THR A 124 -12.42 -7.72 -0.71
CA THR A 124 -11.98 -8.41 0.52
C THR A 124 -11.60 -7.45 1.65
N LEU A 125 -11.22 -6.21 1.33
CA LEU A 125 -10.91 -5.19 2.34
C LEU A 125 -12.16 -4.52 2.92
N LYS A 126 -13.31 -4.60 2.24
CA LYS A 126 -14.57 -3.97 2.68
C LYS A 126 -15.39 -4.85 3.62
N ASN A 127 -15.12 -6.15 3.64
CA ASN A 127 -15.79 -7.15 4.49
C ASN A 127 -15.02 -7.35 5.79
#